data_AF-A0A2G9TYX2-F1
#
_entry.id   AF-A0A2G9TYX2-F1
#
_cell.length_a   1.000
_cell.length_b   1.000
_cell.length_c   1.000
_cell.angle_alpha   90.00
_cell.angle_beta   90.00
_cell.angle_gamma   90.00
#
_symmetry.space_group_name_H-M   'P 1'
#
loop_
_entity.id
_entity.type
_entity.pdbx_description
1 polymer ?
#
loop_
_entity_poly.entity_id
_entity_poly.type
_entity_poly.pdbx_seq_one_letter_code
_entity_poly.pdbx_strand_id
1 'polypeptide(L)'
;MPTPYPTVMPQYSRETPYPTTGNQFGSAYVNTPYPQPPAPNRPTPPVPPIPSSSAGTLQPEHIRVSIISALEDKLRMRLREKMGTSHAEMASIRETQSELQAGQRTLRNMIEELEKQQKLLESYIFAHQDKKTELTRTLAECGTDSENKTVDIDQAIDAATPLHRQILTNYAQDLACDDVIYALGQALREKKVSVQEYLRHVRDISRKQFIFRATMQKCRKAAGLPI
;
A
#
# COMPACT_ATOMS: atom_id res chain seq x y z
N MET A 1 -24.98 -28.74 1.49
CA MET A 1 -24.67 -27.49 2.22
C MET A 1 -23.44 -26.87 1.56
N PRO A 2 -23.65 -25.85 0.71
CA PRO A 2 -22.95 -24.59 0.94
C PRO A 2 -23.87 -23.38 0.70
N THR A 3 -23.74 -22.37 1.56
CA THR A 3 -24.46 -21.08 1.51
C THR A 3 -23.60 -19.98 0.85
N PRO A 4 -24.22 -18.92 0.31
CA PRO A 4 -23.59 -17.95 -0.59
C PRO A 4 -22.95 -16.76 0.13
N TYR A 5 -21.95 -16.13 -0.51
CA TYR A 5 -21.33 -14.86 -0.10
C TYR A 5 -22.13 -13.64 -0.62
N PRO A 6 -22.21 -12.53 0.12
CA PRO A 6 -22.74 -11.27 -0.38
C PRO A 6 -21.65 -10.34 -0.92
N THR A 7 -21.94 -9.76 -2.09
CA THR A 7 -21.24 -8.66 -2.76
C THR A 7 -21.68 -7.32 -2.19
N VAL A 8 -20.75 -6.48 -1.75
CA VAL A 8 -20.98 -5.02 -1.59
C VAL A 8 -19.72 -4.27 -2.01
N MET A 9 -19.84 -3.44 -3.06
CA MET A 9 -18.85 -2.44 -3.46
C MET A 9 -19.29 -1.05 -2.97
N PRO A 10 -18.37 -0.19 -2.50
CA PRO A 10 -18.67 1.22 -2.27
C PRO A 10 -18.33 2.08 -3.50
N GLN A 11 -19.29 2.90 -3.93
CA GLN A 11 -19.09 4.01 -4.86
C GLN A 11 -18.40 5.17 -4.15
N TYR A 12 -17.31 5.69 -4.75
CA TYR A 12 -16.78 7.00 -4.42
C TYR A 12 -16.64 7.82 -5.71
N SER A 13 -17.35 8.94 -5.74
CA SER A 13 -17.25 10.00 -6.73
C SER A 13 -15.98 10.82 -6.51
N ARG A 14 -15.19 11.06 -7.56
CA ARG A 14 -14.15 12.09 -7.60
C ARG A 14 -14.16 12.77 -8.97
N GLU A 15 -14.55 14.04 -8.98
CA GLU A 15 -14.34 14.95 -10.10
C GLU A 15 -13.11 15.83 -9.78
N THR A 16 -12.18 15.92 -10.72
CA THR A 16 -11.11 16.94 -10.75
C THR A 16 -11.03 17.48 -12.18
N PRO A 17 -11.11 18.81 -12.42
CA PRO A 17 -10.92 19.37 -13.75
C PRO A 17 -9.49 19.89 -13.94
N TYR A 18 -8.84 19.44 -15.02
CA TYR A 18 -7.69 20.12 -15.63
C TYR A 18 -8.19 21.10 -16.70
N PRO A 19 -7.59 22.30 -16.87
CA PRO A 19 -7.84 23.12 -18.05
C PRO A 19 -6.86 22.77 -19.18
N THR A 20 -7.43 22.54 -20.35
CA THR A 20 -6.71 22.42 -21.63
C THR A 20 -6.63 23.81 -22.29
N THR A 21 -5.43 24.23 -22.64
CA THR A 21 -5.16 25.41 -23.46
C THR A 21 -5.21 25.02 -24.94
N GLY A 22 -6.22 25.52 -25.66
CA GLY A 22 -6.36 25.41 -27.10
C GLY A 22 -6.62 26.78 -27.72
N ASN A 23 -5.61 27.30 -28.42
CA ASN A 23 -5.62 28.57 -29.13
C ASN A 23 -6.21 28.35 -30.53
N GLN A 24 -7.29 29.04 -30.92
CA GLN A 24 -7.69 29.14 -32.34
C GLN A 24 -8.45 30.43 -32.63
N PHE A 25 -7.85 31.22 -33.51
CA PHE A 25 -8.40 32.40 -34.17
C PHE A 25 -9.57 32.01 -35.08
N GLY A 26 -10.63 32.83 -35.11
CA GLY A 26 -11.69 32.73 -36.10
C GLY A 26 -12.88 33.64 -35.81
N SER A 27 -12.93 34.79 -36.48
CA SER A 27 -14.07 35.70 -36.48
C SER A 27 -15.34 35.02 -37.01
N ALA A 28 -16.43 35.13 -36.27
CA ALA A 28 -17.78 35.01 -36.80
C ALA A 28 -18.72 35.94 -36.03
N TYR A 29 -19.33 36.87 -36.77
CA TYR A 29 -20.36 37.79 -36.30
C TYR A 29 -21.59 37.02 -35.82
N VAL A 30 -22.02 37.22 -34.58
CA VAL A 30 -23.41 37.00 -34.18
C VAL A 30 -23.87 38.13 -33.26
N ASN A 31 -24.77 38.91 -33.84
CA ASN A 31 -25.57 39.97 -33.24
C ASN A 31 -26.52 39.36 -32.20
N THR A 32 -26.40 39.73 -30.92
CA THR A 32 -27.40 39.45 -29.89
C THR A 32 -27.66 40.73 -29.07
N PRO A 33 -28.93 41.17 -28.95
CA PRO A 33 -29.28 42.41 -28.27
C PRO A 33 -29.42 42.15 -26.77
N TYR A 34 -28.49 42.68 -25.97
CA TYR A 34 -28.67 42.73 -24.52
C TYR A 34 -29.52 43.94 -24.10
N PRO A 35 -30.50 43.76 -23.19
CA PRO A 35 -31.31 44.85 -22.68
C PRO A 35 -30.49 45.73 -21.74
N GLN A 36 -30.45 47.03 -22.03
CA GLN A 36 -29.86 48.04 -21.16
C GLN A 36 -30.71 48.23 -19.88
N PRO A 37 -30.09 48.34 -18.68
CA PRO A 37 -30.79 48.78 -17.48
C PRO A 37 -31.16 50.28 -17.60
N PRO A 38 -32.28 50.72 -16.99
CA PRO A 38 -32.77 52.09 -17.14
C PRO A 38 -31.82 53.07 -16.43
N ALA A 39 -31.43 54.12 -17.16
CA ALA A 39 -30.64 55.22 -16.62
C ALA A 39 -31.45 55.97 -15.54
N PRO A 40 -30.86 56.31 -14.39
CA PRO A 40 -31.51 57.18 -13.42
C PRO A 40 -31.56 58.61 -13.96
N ASN A 41 -32.79 59.14 -14.13
CA ASN A 41 -33.06 60.55 -14.41
C ASN A 41 -32.41 61.43 -13.34
N ARG A 42 -31.30 62.09 -13.68
CA ARG A 42 -30.69 63.12 -12.84
C ARG A 42 -31.28 64.46 -13.25
N PRO A 43 -31.85 65.25 -12.31
CA PRO A 43 -32.31 66.60 -12.62
C PRO A 43 -31.12 67.47 -13.03
N THR A 44 -31.33 68.26 -14.08
CA THR A 44 -30.39 69.28 -14.54
C THR A 44 -30.06 70.26 -13.41
N PRO A 45 -28.79 70.63 -13.20
CA PRO A 45 -28.46 71.69 -12.26
C PRO A 45 -28.98 73.04 -12.80
N PRO A 46 -29.30 74.02 -11.94
CA PRO A 46 -29.74 75.33 -12.38
C PRO A 46 -28.59 76.02 -13.11
N VAL A 47 -28.87 76.54 -14.30
CA VAL A 47 -27.98 77.46 -15.02
C VAL A 47 -27.90 78.75 -14.19
N PRO A 48 -26.72 79.15 -13.67
CA PRO A 48 -26.57 80.47 -13.06
C PRO A 48 -26.64 81.56 -14.15
N PRO A 49 -27.15 82.75 -13.83
CA PRO A 49 -27.25 83.84 -14.77
C PRO A 49 -25.85 84.26 -15.23
N ILE A 50 -25.70 84.42 -16.54
CA ILE A 50 -24.51 84.95 -17.21
C ILE A 50 -24.23 86.36 -16.66
N PRO A 51 -23.11 86.63 -15.97
CA PRO A 51 -22.62 87.98 -15.87
C PRO A 51 -22.01 88.34 -17.21
N SER A 52 -22.78 89.10 -17.99
CA SER A 52 -22.26 89.97 -19.03
C SER A 52 -21.34 91.00 -18.38
N SER A 53 -20.06 90.66 -18.24
CA SER A 53 -19.02 91.61 -17.85
C SER A 53 -17.78 91.36 -18.69
N SER A 54 -17.74 92.12 -19.77
CA SER A 54 -16.55 92.80 -20.29
C SER A 54 -15.26 92.00 -20.33
N ALA A 55 -14.88 91.65 -21.56
CA ALA A 55 -13.52 91.80 -22.05
C ALA A 55 -12.64 92.69 -21.15
N GLY A 56 -11.67 92.09 -20.47
CA GLY A 56 -10.82 92.79 -19.52
C GLY A 56 -9.56 91.99 -19.19
N THR A 57 -8.53 92.17 -20.00
CA THR A 57 -7.11 91.92 -19.69
C THR A 57 -6.71 90.54 -19.16
N LEU A 58 -6.48 89.60 -20.10
CA LEU A 58 -5.49 88.55 -19.91
C LEU A 58 -4.12 89.20 -19.70
N GLN A 59 -3.74 89.44 -18.45
CA GLN A 59 -2.38 89.83 -18.13
C GLN A 59 -1.46 88.62 -18.45
N PRO A 60 -0.32 88.84 -19.14
CA PRO A 60 0.59 87.75 -19.56
C PRO A 60 1.09 86.87 -18.40
N GLU A 61 1.03 87.37 -17.17
CA GLU A 61 1.39 86.65 -15.95
C GLU A 61 0.47 85.46 -15.64
N HIS A 62 -0.85 85.56 -15.87
CA HIS A 62 -1.78 84.44 -15.61
C HIS A 62 -1.59 83.28 -16.60
N ILE A 63 -1.21 83.59 -17.84
CA ILE A 63 -0.88 82.59 -18.86
C ILE A 63 0.41 81.87 -18.47
N ARG A 64 1.41 82.60 -17.96
CA ARG A 64 2.67 82.04 -17.47
C ARG A 64 2.45 81.08 -16.30
N VAL A 65 1.67 81.48 -15.31
CA VAL A 65 1.33 80.62 -14.14
C VAL A 65 0.55 79.38 -14.57
N SER A 66 -0.39 79.51 -15.50
CA SER A 66 -1.16 78.37 -16.05
C SER A 66 -0.27 77.36 -16.79
N ILE A 67 0.65 77.84 -17.63
CA ILE A 67 1.60 76.97 -18.35
C ILE A 67 2.54 76.27 -17.37
N ILE A 68 3.06 76.97 -16.36
CA ILE A 68 3.93 76.37 -15.32
C ILE A 68 3.18 75.29 -14.54
N SER A 69 1.94 75.55 -14.10
CA SER A 69 1.10 74.57 -13.42
C SER A 69 0.79 73.36 -14.31
N ALA A 70 0.47 73.59 -15.59
CA ALA A 70 0.22 72.51 -16.54
C ALA A 70 1.47 71.66 -16.82
N LEU A 71 2.65 72.28 -16.85
CA LEU A 71 3.95 71.59 -16.97
C LEU A 71 4.25 70.78 -15.72
N GLU A 72 4.04 71.36 -14.54
CA GLU A 72 4.22 70.69 -13.26
C GLU A 72 3.30 69.47 -13.13
N ASP A 73 2.02 69.61 -13.46
CA ASP A 73 1.06 68.52 -13.41
C ASP A 73 1.39 67.43 -14.43
N LYS A 74 1.82 67.81 -15.64
CA LYS A 74 2.25 66.83 -16.66
C LYS A 74 3.52 66.10 -16.25
N LEU A 75 4.47 66.79 -15.60
CA LEU A 75 5.67 66.18 -15.06
C LEU A 75 5.34 65.22 -13.90
N ARG A 76 4.48 65.64 -12.97
CA ARG A 76 3.99 64.78 -11.87
C ARG A 76 3.26 63.55 -12.39
N MET A 77 2.44 63.70 -13.42
CA MET A 77 1.73 62.59 -14.05
C MET A 77 2.72 61.59 -14.68
N ARG A 78 3.69 62.07 -15.47
CA ARG A 78 4.72 61.22 -16.08
C ARG A 78 5.61 60.54 -15.03
N LEU A 79 5.93 61.23 -13.94
CA LEU A 79 6.72 60.66 -12.86
C LEU A 79 5.95 59.56 -12.13
N ARG A 80 4.67 59.79 -11.80
CA ARG A 80 3.81 58.76 -11.19
C ARG A 80 3.63 57.55 -12.09
N GLU A 81 3.43 57.76 -13.39
CA GLU A 81 3.33 56.67 -14.36
C GLU A 81 4.61 55.83 -14.38
N LYS A 82 5.77 56.46 -14.56
CA LYS A 82 7.07 55.76 -14.60
C LYS A 82 7.42 55.07 -13.28
N MET A 83 7.13 55.70 -12.15
CA MET A 83 7.34 55.08 -10.84
C MET A 83 6.37 53.91 -10.60
N GLY A 84 5.11 54.06 -11.02
CA GLY A 84 4.10 53.01 -10.92
C GLY A 84 4.44 51.79 -11.76
N THR A 85 4.86 51.99 -13.03
CA THR A 85 5.29 50.89 -13.90
C THR A 85 6.52 50.19 -13.35
N SER A 86 7.55 50.94 -12.95
CA SER A 86 8.77 50.36 -12.36
C SER A 86 8.49 49.60 -11.06
N HIS A 87 7.58 50.09 -10.23
CA HIS A 87 7.17 49.39 -9.01
C HIS A 87 6.44 48.08 -9.31
N ALA A 88 5.52 48.09 -10.28
CA ALA A 88 4.81 46.88 -10.71
C ALA A 88 5.74 45.84 -11.33
N GLU A 89 6.68 46.25 -12.17
CA GLU A 89 7.72 45.38 -12.74
C GLU A 89 8.59 44.76 -11.65
N MET A 90 9.03 45.57 -10.67
CA MET A 90 9.83 45.09 -9.55
C MET A 90 9.05 44.11 -8.65
N ALA A 91 7.75 44.34 -8.45
CA ALA A 91 6.89 43.42 -7.72
C ALA A 91 6.77 42.08 -8.45
N SER A 92 6.53 42.09 -9.76
CA SER A 92 6.47 40.87 -10.58
C SER A 92 7.80 40.10 -10.61
N ILE A 93 8.94 40.80 -10.70
CA ILE A 93 10.27 40.17 -10.63
C ILE A 93 10.49 39.51 -9.27
N ARG A 94 10.07 40.14 -8.17
CA ARG A 94 10.20 39.55 -6.83
C ARG A 94 9.31 38.33 -6.64
N GLU A 95 8.09 38.36 -7.16
CA GLU A 95 7.18 37.23 -7.12
C GLU A 95 7.76 36.03 -7.88
N THR A 96 8.18 36.25 -9.14
CA THR A 96 8.84 35.19 -9.94
C THR A 96 10.13 34.69 -9.29
N GLN A 97 10.96 35.57 -8.72
CA GLN A 97 12.14 35.16 -7.95
C GLN A 97 11.76 34.24 -6.77
N SER A 98 10.71 34.59 -6.03
CA SER A 98 10.23 33.79 -4.90
C SER A 98 9.75 32.41 -5.36
N GLU A 99 9.00 32.34 -6.45
CA GLU A 99 8.55 31.08 -7.06
C GLU A 99 9.72 30.22 -7.53
N LEU A 100 10.71 30.82 -8.21
CA LEU A 100 11.92 30.09 -8.63
C LEU A 100 12.71 29.56 -7.43
N GLN A 101 12.83 30.34 -6.36
CA GLN A 101 13.49 29.88 -5.14
C GLN A 101 12.72 28.75 -4.45
N ALA A 102 11.38 28.82 -4.43
CA ALA A 102 10.54 27.73 -3.93
C ALA A 102 10.72 26.47 -4.77
N GLY A 103 10.68 26.59 -6.11
CA GLY A 103 10.92 25.50 -7.05
C GLY A 103 12.32 24.89 -6.91
N GLN A 104 13.34 25.71 -6.68
CA GLN A 104 14.69 25.21 -6.43
C GLN A 104 14.76 24.37 -5.15
N ARG A 105 14.09 24.80 -4.07
CA ARG A 105 14.07 24.04 -2.81
C ARG A 105 13.32 22.72 -2.98
N THR A 106 12.19 22.71 -3.68
CA THR A 106 11.43 21.47 -3.91
C THR A 106 12.24 20.48 -4.75
N LEU A 107 12.92 20.94 -5.81
CA LEU A 107 13.79 20.08 -6.61
C LEU A 107 14.94 19.49 -5.80
N ARG A 108 15.58 20.28 -4.93
CA ARG A 108 16.64 19.75 -4.03
C ARG A 108 16.10 18.66 -3.12
N ASN A 109 14.94 18.88 -2.49
CA ASN A 109 14.32 17.87 -1.63
C ASN A 109 13.97 16.59 -2.40
N MET A 110 13.49 16.71 -3.65
CA MET A 110 13.21 15.54 -4.49
C MET A 110 14.49 14.77 -4.85
N ILE A 111 15.59 15.48 -5.15
CA ILE A 111 16.88 14.84 -5.44
C ILE A 111 17.39 14.08 -4.21
N GLU A 112 17.36 14.70 -3.03
CA GLU A 112 17.78 14.04 -1.78
C GLU A 112 16.94 12.79 -1.48
N GLU A 113 15.62 12.85 -1.69
CA GLU A 113 14.75 11.70 -1.50
C GLU A 113 15.04 10.59 -2.54
N LEU A 114 15.28 10.94 -3.80
CA LEU A 114 15.66 9.98 -4.84
C LEU A 114 17.00 9.29 -4.52
N GLU A 115 18.00 10.03 -4.04
CA GLU A 115 19.29 9.46 -3.62
C GLU A 115 19.12 8.50 -2.45
N LYS A 116 18.25 8.84 -1.49
CA LYS A 116 17.93 7.96 -0.36
C LYS A 116 17.22 6.69 -0.83
N GLN A 117 16.25 6.82 -1.72
CA GLN A 117 15.51 5.70 -2.31
C GLN A 117 16.43 4.78 -3.12
N GLN A 118 17.37 5.36 -3.89
CA GLN A 118 18.36 4.59 -4.63
C GLN A 118 19.22 3.74 -3.68
N LYS A 119 19.80 4.34 -2.63
CA LYS A 119 20.62 3.61 -1.65
C LYS A 119 19.83 2.51 -0.94
N LEU A 120 18.57 2.78 -0.61
CA LEU A 120 17.69 1.78 0.00
C LEU A 120 17.42 0.61 -0.95
N LEU A 121 17.15 0.90 -2.23
CA LEU A 121 16.89 -0.12 -3.23
C LEU A 121 18.15 -0.97 -3.51
N GLU A 122 19.32 -0.36 -3.58
CA GLU A 122 20.60 -1.06 -3.69
C GLU A 122 20.81 -2.02 -2.50
N SER A 123 20.51 -1.58 -1.27
CA SER A 123 20.55 -2.45 -0.09
C SER A 123 19.56 -3.61 -0.18
N TYR A 124 18.35 -3.39 -0.69
CA TYR A 124 17.37 -4.48 -0.88
C TYR A 124 17.81 -5.47 -1.96
N ILE A 125 18.35 -4.98 -3.08
CA ILE A 125 18.89 -5.85 -4.13
C ILE A 125 19.98 -6.75 -3.55
N PHE A 126 20.90 -6.18 -2.77
CA PHE A 126 21.96 -6.96 -2.12
C PHE A 126 21.39 -8.02 -1.17
N ALA A 127 20.47 -7.64 -0.28
CA ALA A 127 19.84 -8.58 0.66
C ALA A 127 19.07 -9.70 -0.05
N HIS A 128 18.36 -9.38 -1.13
CA HIS A 128 17.63 -10.38 -1.91
C HIS A 128 18.56 -11.30 -2.70
N GLN A 129 19.68 -10.79 -3.22
CA GLN A 129 20.69 -11.62 -3.87
C GLN A 129 21.33 -12.60 -2.88
N ASP A 130 21.71 -12.13 -1.69
CA ASP A 130 22.26 -12.97 -0.63
C ASP A 130 21.25 -14.03 -0.17
N LYS A 131 19.98 -13.64 0.02
CA LYS A 131 18.96 -14.63 0.37
C LYS A 131 18.70 -15.64 -0.74
N LYS A 132 18.78 -15.22 -2.00
CA LYS A 132 18.64 -16.12 -3.15
C LYS A 132 19.78 -17.13 -3.20
N THR A 133 21.02 -16.73 -2.96
CA THR A 133 22.17 -17.65 -2.96
C THR A 133 22.06 -18.64 -1.79
N GLU A 134 21.67 -18.17 -0.60
CA GLU A 134 21.41 -19.03 0.56
C GLU A 134 20.32 -20.08 0.26
N LEU A 135 19.17 -19.65 -0.26
CA LEU A 135 18.07 -20.55 -0.61
C LEU A 135 18.47 -21.55 -1.68
N THR A 136 19.18 -21.11 -2.72
CA THR A 136 19.65 -22.00 -3.79
C THR A 136 20.60 -23.06 -3.25
N ARG A 137 21.48 -22.69 -2.31
CA ARG A 137 22.36 -23.62 -1.62
C ARG A 137 21.57 -24.64 -0.80
N THR A 138 20.63 -24.19 0.04
CA THR A 138 19.80 -25.11 0.85
C THR A 138 18.97 -26.05 -0.01
N LEU A 139 18.47 -25.57 -1.17
CA LEU A 139 17.71 -26.39 -2.09
C LEU A 139 18.58 -27.43 -2.80
N ALA A 140 19.83 -27.10 -3.14
CA ALA A 140 20.79 -28.08 -3.65
C ALA A 140 21.14 -29.15 -2.59
N GLU A 141 21.28 -28.75 -1.32
CA GLU A 141 21.52 -29.64 -0.19
C GLU A 141 20.31 -30.56 0.11
N CYS A 142 19.08 -30.08 -0.02
CA CYS A 142 17.87 -30.89 0.22
C CYS A 142 17.37 -31.70 -0.99
N GLY A 143 17.61 -31.21 -2.21
CA GLY A 143 17.04 -31.77 -3.45
C GLY A 143 17.81 -32.94 -4.04
N THR A 144 19.04 -33.21 -3.60
CA THR A 144 19.90 -34.24 -4.17
C THR A 144 19.52 -35.67 -3.75
N ASP A 145 18.83 -35.84 -2.62
CA ASP A 145 18.56 -37.17 -2.04
C ASP A 145 17.10 -37.65 -2.18
N SER A 146 16.18 -36.79 -2.64
CA SER A 146 14.73 -36.99 -2.48
C SER A 146 13.97 -37.40 -3.75
N GLU A 147 14.54 -37.28 -4.95
CA GLU A 147 13.80 -37.58 -6.20
C GLU A 147 13.61 -39.08 -6.50
N ASN A 148 14.33 -40.00 -5.84
CA ASN A 148 14.34 -41.43 -6.20
C ASN A 148 14.05 -42.43 -5.07
N LYS A 149 13.68 -41.96 -3.88
CA LYS A 149 13.23 -42.85 -2.80
C LYS A 149 11.83 -42.45 -2.38
N THR A 150 10.87 -43.35 -2.58
CA THR A 150 9.66 -43.36 -1.76
C THR A 150 10.12 -43.50 -0.32
N VAL A 151 10.21 -42.36 0.39
CA VAL A 151 10.61 -42.34 1.79
C VAL A 151 9.55 -43.12 2.56
N ASP A 152 9.93 -44.27 3.09
CA ASP A 152 9.07 -45.05 3.98
C ASP A 152 8.86 -44.23 5.25
N ILE A 153 7.63 -43.73 5.44
CA ILE A 153 7.25 -42.85 6.55
C ILE A 153 7.51 -43.57 7.88
N ASP A 154 7.37 -44.88 7.92
CA ASP A 154 7.60 -45.70 9.11
C ASP A 154 9.08 -45.77 9.51
N GLN A 155 10.00 -45.44 8.61
CA GLN A 155 11.46 -45.40 8.87
C GLN A 155 11.98 -43.98 9.13
N ALA A 156 11.14 -42.95 9.03
CA ALA A 156 11.57 -41.56 9.23
C ALA A 156 11.97 -41.28 10.69
N ILE A 157 11.36 -41.99 11.63
CA ILE A 157 11.61 -41.86 13.07
C ILE A 157 11.81 -43.25 13.64
N ASP A 158 12.98 -43.49 14.22
CA ASP A 158 13.34 -44.77 14.83
C ASP A 158 13.79 -44.57 16.29
N ALA A 159 13.70 -45.63 17.08
CA ALA A 159 14.13 -45.62 18.47
C ALA A 159 15.65 -45.42 18.58
N ALA A 160 16.06 -44.63 19.58
CA ALA A 160 17.45 -44.21 19.78
C ALA A 160 18.46 -45.36 19.94
N THR A 161 18.02 -46.53 20.44
CA THR A 161 18.88 -47.73 20.51
C THR A 161 18.09 -48.98 20.11
N PRO A 162 18.77 -50.07 19.68
CA PRO A 162 18.11 -51.33 19.36
C PRO A 162 17.27 -51.89 20.52
N LEU A 163 17.70 -51.64 21.77
CA LEU A 163 16.97 -52.05 22.97
C LEU A 163 15.64 -51.29 23.12
N HIS A 164 15.64 -49.97 22.89
CA HIS A 164 14.40 -49.17 22.90
C HIS A 164 13.47 -49.57 21.75
N ARG A 165 14.01 -49.90 20.58
CA ARG A 165 13.23 -50.45 19.46
C ARG A 165 12.52 -51.74 19.88
N GLN A 166 13.26 -52.63 20.53
CA GLN A 166 12.70 -53.89 21.03
C GLN A 166 11.60 -53.65 22.07
N ILE A 167 11.73 -52.66 22.95
CA ILE A 167 10.67 -52.29 23.90
C ILE A 167 9.42 -51.82 23.14
N LEU A 168 9.58 -50.88 22.19
CA LEU A 168 8.49 -50.33 21.41
C LEU A 168 7.76 -51.41 20.60
N THR A 169 8.49 -52.26 19.90
CA THR A 169 7.92 -53.36 19.12
C THR A 169 7.16 -54.34 20.01
N ASN A 170 7.73 -54.77 21.14
CA ASN A 170 7.02 -55.68 22.04
C ASN A 170 5.76 -55.04 22.64
N TYR A 171 5.79 -53.75 22.96
CA TYR A 171 4.63 -53.03 23.46
C TYR A 171 3.52 -52.93 22.40
N ALA A 172 3.86 -52.56 21.17
CA ALA A 172 2.90 -52.52 20.07
C ALA A 172 2.30 -53.91 19.78
N GLN A 173 3.10 -54.98 19.85
CA GLN A 173 2.65 -56.35 19.66
C GLN A 173 1.75 -56.84 20.82
N ASP A 174 2.00 -56.42 22.06
CA ASP A 174 1.14 -56.71 23.21
C ASP A 174 -0.26 -56.08 23.04
N LEU A 175 -0.31 -54.80 22.65
CA LEU A 175 -1.56 -54.11 22.36
C LEU A 175 -2.31 -54.73 21.17
N ALA A 176 -1.59 -55.07 20.09
CA ALA A 176 -2.19 -55.76 18.96
C ALA A 176 -2.79 -57.12 19.34
N CYS A 177 -2.21 -57.83 20.32
CA CYS A 177 -2.81 -59.06 20.83
C CYS A 177 -4.15 -58.79 21.53
N ASP A 178 -4.25 -57.72 22.33
CA ASP A 178 -5.52 -57.32 22.99
C ASP A 178 -6.60 -57.00 21.95
N ASP A 179 -6.26 -56.26 20.90
CA ASP A 179 -7.18 -55.93 19.80
C ASP A 179 -7.66 -57.19 19.06
N VAL A 180 -6.76 -58.14 18.78
CA VAL A 180 -7.13 -59.39 18.12
C VAL A 180 -8.03 -60.24 19.00
N ILE A 181 -7.74 -60.36 20.31
CA ILE A 181 -8.60 -61.09 21.25
C ILE A 181 -9.99 -60.44 21.31
N TYR A 182 -10.06 -59.11 21.35
CA TYR A 182 -11.32 -58.38 21.31
C TYR A 182 -12.12 -58.65 20.03
N ALA A 183 -11.47 -58.56 18.86
CA ALA A 183 -12.10 -58.85 17.57
C ALA A 183 -12.58 -60.30 17.46
N LEU A 184 -11.82 -61.27 17.97
CA LEU A 184 -12.23 -62.67 18.05
C LEU A 184 -13.45 -62.86 18.97
N GLY A 185 -13.51 -62.14 20.09
CA GLY A 185 -14.67 -62.16 20.99
C GLY A 185 -15.93 -61.62 20.32
N GLN A 186 -15.79 -60.59 19.49
CA GLN A 186 -16.90 -60.07 18.68
C GLN A 186 -17.32 -61.07 17.59
N ALA A 187 -16.37 -61.69 16.90
CA ALA A 187 -16.65 -62.70 15.87
C ALA A 187 -17.39 -63.93 16.44
N LEU A 188 -17.08 -64.32 17.68
CA LEU A 188 -17.81 -65.38 18.39
C LEU A 188 -19.26 -64.96 18.67
N ARG A 189 -19.49 -63.72 19.12
CA ARG A 189 -20.84 -63.19 19.40
C ARG A 189 -21.70 -63.15 18.13
N GLU A 190 -21.08 -62.81 17.00
CA GLU A 190 -21.70 -62.80 15.67
C GLU A 190 -21.81 -64.19 15.03
N LYS A 191 -21.39 -65.26 15.74
CA LYS A 191 -21.38 -66.66 15.28
C LYS A 191 -20.58 -66.90 13.98
N LYS A 192 -19.60 -66.05 13.68
CA LYS A 192 -18.68 -66.20 12.53
C LYS A 192 -17.57 -67.23 12.79
N VAL A 193 -17.29 -67.52 14.06
CA VAL A 193 -16.25 -68.47 14.50
C VAL A 193 -16.86 -69.44 15.50
N SER A 194 -16.45 -70.71 15.46
CA SER A 194 -16.91 -71.71 16.43
C SER A 194 -16.27 -71.49 17.82
N VAL A 195 -16.94 -71.95 18.87
CA VAL A 195 -16.42 -71.85 20.25
C VAL A 195 -15.06 -72.54 20.38
N GLN A 196 -14.88 -73.68 19.73
CA GLN A 196 -13.63 -74.44 19.77
C GLN A 196 -12.48 -73.69 19.09
N GLU A 197 -12.72 -73.10 17.91
CA GLU A 197 -11.71 -72.29 17.21
C GLU A 197 -11.36 -71.02 18.01
N TYR A 198 -12.36 -70.34 18.57
CA TYR A 198 -12.14 -69.18 19.43
C TYR A 198 -11.21 -69.51 20.60
N LEU A 199 -11.51 -70.57 21.37
CA LEU A 199 -10.70 -70.95 22.53
C LEU A 199 -9.27 -71.36 22.15
N ARG A 200 -9.09 -71.98 20.99
CA ARG A 200 -7.76 -72.31 20.46
C ARG A 200 -6.99 -71.04 20.11
N HIS A 201 -7.57 -70.14 19.32
CA HIS A 201 -6.91 -68.91 18.89
C HIS A 201 -6.59 -67.97 20.05
N VAL A 202 -7.52 -67.77 20.99
CA VAL A 202 -7.28 -66.95 22.18
C VAL A 202 -6.14 -67.53 23.00
N ARG A 203 -6.08 -68.84 23.23
CA ARG A 203 -4.97 -69.47 23.95
C ARG A 203 -3.62 -69.22 23.27
N ASP A 204 -3.57 -69.37 21.96
CA ASP A 204 -2.33 -69.17 21.19
C ASP A 204 -1.88 -67.69 21.21
N ILE A 205 -2.82 -66.75 21.10
CA ILE A 205 -2.54 -65.31 21.17
C ILE A 205 -2.12 -64.91 22.58
N SER A 206 -2.83 -65.34 23.62
CA SER A 206 -2.45 -65.06 25.02
C SER A 206 -1.08 -65.62 25.37
N ARG A 207 -0.67 -66.75 24.79
CA ARG A 207 0.70 -67.27 24.94
C ARG A 207 1.72 -66.33 24.31
N LYS A 208 1.48 -65.81 23.11
CA LYS A 208 2.35 -64.82 22.46
C LYS A 208 2.41 -63.52 23.27
N GLN A 209 1.26 -63.05 23.73
CA GLN A 209 1.13 -61.87 24.58
C GLN A 209 1.99 -61.98 25.85
N PHE A 210 1.94 -63.13 26.52
CA PHE A 210 2.80 -63.39 27.68
C PHE A 210 4.29 -63.25 27.34
N ILE A 211 4.74 -63.76 26.18
CA ILE A 211 6.13 -63.63 25.73
C ILE A 211 6.49 -62.16 25.46
N PHE A 212 5.61 -61.39 24.82
CA PHE A 212 5.85 -59.96 24.59
C PHE A 212 5.96 -59.18 25.89
N ARG A 213 5.05 -59.41 26.85
CA ARG A 213 5.10 -58.78 28.19
C ARG A 213 6.35 -59.17 28.98
N ALA A 214 6.69 -60.47 29.01
CA ALA A 214 7.87 -60.95 29.70
C ALA A 214 9.17 -60.40 29.08
N THR A 215 9.23 -60.32 27.75
CA THR A 215 10.37 -59.74 27.03
C THR A 215 10.48 -58.24 27.30
N MET A 216 9.36 -57.51 27.23
CA MET A 216 9.31 -56.08 27.56
C MET A 216 9.80 -55.80 28.98
N GLN A 217 9.37 -56.57 29.98
CA GLN A 217 9.85 -56.41 31.37
C GLN A 217 11.36 -56.62 31.48
N LYS A 218 11.93 -57.60 30.78
CA LYS A 218 13.39 -57.83 30.75
C LYS A 218 14.12 -56.67 30.07
N CYS A 219 13.60 -56.17 28.95
CA CYS A 219 14.20 -55.04 28.24
C CYS A 219 14.13 -53.74 29.07
N ARG A 220 13.01 -53.48 29.77
CA ARG A 220 12.86 -52.30 30.66
C ARG A 220 13.86 -52.34 31.81
N LYS A 221 14.03 -53.51 32.44
CA LYS A 221 15.08 -53.73 33.47
C LYS A 221 16.48 -53.45 32.92
N ALA A 222 16.80 -53.98 31.75
CA ALA A 222 18.10 -53.79 31.11
C ALA A 222 18.36 -52.33 30.70
N ALA A 223 17.31 -51.58 30.37
CA ALA A 223 17.38 -50.18 30.00
C ALA A 223 17.28 -49.22 31.20
N GLY A 224 17.13 -49.72 32.44
CA GLY A 224 16.99 -48.90 33.64
C GLY A 224 15.64 -48.17 33.75
N LEU A 225 14.62 -48.59 33.01
CA LEU A 225 13.26 -48.04 33.10
C LEU A 225 12.48 -48.70 34.25
N PRO A 226 11.52 -47.97 34.86
CA PRO A 226 10.64 -48.53 35.88
C PRO A 226 9.84 -49.71 35.31
N ILE A 227 9.63 -50.73 36.12
CA ILE A 227 8.89 -51.95 35.76
C ILE A 227 7.41 -51.74 35.99
#